data_AF-A0A962GE15-F1
#
_entry.id   AF-A0A962GE15-F1
#
_cell.length_a   1.000
_cell.length_b   1.000
_cell.length_c   1.000
_cell.angle_alpha   90.00
_cell.angle_beta   90.00
_cell.angle_gamma   90.00
#
_symmetry.space_group_name_H-M   'P 1'
#
loop_
_entity.id
_entity.type
_entity.pdbx_description
1 polymer ?
#
loop_
_entity_poly.entity_id
_entity_poly.type
_entity_poly.pdbx_seq_one_letter_code
_entity_poly.pdbx_strand_id
1 'polypeptide(L)'
;ADISYFQKSRHLFGKLKIEVLDAEGKVLDTLPASVRRGINHVYWSMRAAPPRVPKAAQIAFNSTQGPRVPPGDYTVRMTKDK
;
A
#
# COMPACT_ATOMS: atom_id res chain seq x y z
N ALA A 1 -9.53 2.63 0.66
CA ALA A 1 -9.37 3.85 -0.15
C ALA A 1 -9.10 3.44 -1.58
N ASP A 2 -9.83 3.99 -2.56
CA ASP A 2 -9.44 3.87 -3.97
C ASP A 2 -8.47 5.01 -4.28
N ILE A 3 -7.29 4.65 -4.77
CA ILE A 3 -6.27 5.59 -5.21
C ILE A 3 -6.14 5.42 -6.72
N SER A 4 -6.58 6.42 -7.46
CA SER A 4 -6.51 6.45 -8.91
C SER A 4 -5.30 7.27 -9.37
N TYR A 5 -4.53 6.76 -10.34
CA TYR A 5 -3.40 7.48 -10.92
C TYR A 5 -3.27 7.21 -12.42
N PHE A 6 -2.71 8.17 -13.15
CA PHE A 6 -2.53 8.07 -14.59
C PHE A 6 -1.08 7.80 -14.97
N GLN A 7 -0.87 6.81 -15.85
CA GLN A 7 0.41 6.56 -16.51
C GLN A 7 0.33 6.89 -17.99
N LYS A 8 1.10 7.90 -18.41
CA LYS A 8 1.21 8.29 -19.82
C LYS A 8 1.78 7.17 -20.70
N SER A 9 2.70 6.37 -20.17
CA SER A 9 3.31 5.24 -20.85
C SER A 9 3.46 4.05 -19.90
N ARG A 10 3.53 2.83 -20.46
CA ARG A 10 3.78 1.62 -19.68
C ARG A 10 5.14 1.73 -19.00
N HIS A 11 5.20 1.42 -17.71
CA HIS A 11 6.46 1.29 -17.00
C HIS A 11 7.11 -0.06 -17.35
N LEU A 12 8.31 -0.01 -17.91
CA LEU A 12 9.01 -1.18 -18.45
C LEU A 12 10.25 -1.57 -17.65
N PHE A 13 10.91 -0.58 -17.05
CA PHE A 13 12.19 -0.73 -16.35
C PHE A 13 12.06 -0.20 -14.94
N GLY A 14 12.76 -0.82 -14.00
CA GLY A 14 12.74 -0.40 -12.61
C GLY A 14 11.53 -0.92 -11.84
N LYS A 15 11.53 -0.64 -10.53
CA LYS A 15 10.38 -0.88 -9.66
C LYS A 15 9.51 0.37 -9.65
N LEU A 16 8.21 0.14 -9.78
CA LEU A 16 7.20 1.13 -9.47
C LEU A 16 6.59 0.76 -8.12
N LYS A 17 6.61 1.71 -7.19
CA LYS A 17 6.06 1.52 -5.85
C LYS A 17 5.12 2.66 -5.53
N ILE A 18 4.05 2.34 -4.80
CA ILE A 18 3.17 3.32 -4.19
C ILE A 18 3.28 3.12 -2.68
N GLU A 19 3.62 4.18 -1.97
CA GLU A 19 3.78 4.19 -0.52
C GLU A 19 2.73 5.11 0.09
N VAL A 20 2.16 4.68 1.20
CA VAL A 20 1.27 5.52 2.01
C VAL A 20 2.03 5.94 3.25
N LEU A 21 2.10 7.24 3.48
CA LEU A 21 2.82 7.85 4.58
C LEU A 21 1.85 8.55 5.53
N ASP A 22 2.17 8.53 6.82
CA ASP A 22 1.47 9.33 7.83
C ASP A 22 1.88 10.81 7.80
N ALA A 23 1.26 11.59 8.69
CA ALA A 23 1.54 13.02 8.87
C ALA A 23 2.99 13.31 9.29
N GLU A 24 3.69 12.34 9.88
CA GLU A 24 5.09 12.43 10.29
C GLU A 24 6.05 12.04 9.16
N GLY A 25 5.53 11.61 8.00
CA GLY A 25 6.31 11.18 6.85
C GLY A 25 6.88 9.77 6.98
N LYS A 26 6.34 8.94 7.87
CA LYS A 26 6.71 7.53 8.01
C LYS A 26 5.84 6.67 7.10
N VAL A 27 6.47 5.70 6.43
CA VAL A 27 5.78 4.74 5.56
C VAL A 27 4.97 3.77 6.41
N LEU A 28 3.66 3.79 6.22
CA LEU A 28 2.71 2.89 6.88
C LEU A 28 2.44 1.63 6.06
N ASP A 29 2.33 1.78 4.74
CA ASP A 29 2.01 0.69 3.83
C ASP A 29 2.66 0.89 2.46
N THR A 30 2.92 -0.21 1.77
CA THR A 30 3.44 -0.21 0.39
C THR A 30 2.49 -1.01 -0.49
N LEU A 31 1.84 -0.29 -1.41
CA LEU A 31 0.82 -0.84 -2.29
C LEU A 31 1.45 -1.33 -3.60
N PRO A 32 0.91 -2.42 -4.18
CA PRO A 32 1.35 -2.90 -5.48
C PRO A 32 0.94 -1.90 -6.56
N ALA A 33 1.92 -1.34 -7.27
CA ALA A 33 1.66 -0.41 -8.35
C ALA A 33 1.51 -1.15 -9.69
N SER A 34 0.42 -0.88 -10.41
CA SER A 34 0.26 -1.32 -11.80
C SER A 34 1.20 -0.55 -12.73
N VAL A 35 1.87 -1.30 -13.62
CA VAL A 35 2.80 -0.78 -14.62
C VAL A 35 2.13 -0.43 -15.95
N ARG A 36 0.80 -0.61 -16.06
CA ARG A 36 0.04 -0.45 -17.30
C ARG A 36 -0.14 1.04 -17.65
N ARG A 37 -0.08 1.37 -18.94
CA ARG A 37 -0.48 2.69 -19.45
C ARG A 37 -1.96 2.93 -19.16
N GLY A 38 -2.32 4.18 -18.86
CA GLY A 38 -3.69 4.63 -18.66
C GLY A 38 -4.00 4.92 -17.21
N ILE A 39 -5.29 4.99 -16.90
CA ILE A 39 -5.78 5.15 -15.53
C ILE A 39 -5.65 3.79 -14.83
N ASN A 40 -5.00 3.79 -13.68
CA ASN A 40 -4.86 2.64 -12.82
C ASN A 40 -5.48 2.96 -11.46
N HIS A 41 -6.06 1.93 -10.85
CA HIS A 41 -6.63 1.99 -9.52
C HIS A 41 -5.84 1.06 -8.61
N VAL A 42 -5.53 1.53 -7.41
CA VAL A 42 -4.99 0.70 -6.34
C VAL A 42 -5.81 0.90 -5.08
N TYR A 43 -6.15 -0.20 -4.43
CA TYR A 43 -6.93 -0.17 -3.21
C TYR A 43 -6.01 -0.22 -1.99
N TRP A 44 -6.15 0.76 -1.11
CA TRP A 44 -5.55 0.75 0.21
C TRP A 44 -6.56 0.28 1.25
N SER A 45 -6.21 -0.74 2.04
CA SER A 45 -7.08 -1.30 3.08
C SER A 45 -7.33 -0.34 4.25
N MET A 46 -6.50 0.72 4.40
CA MET A 46 -6.48 1.60 5.56
C MET A 46 -6.26 0.83 6.88
N ARG A 47 -5.54 -0.30 6.81
CA ARG A 47 -5.13 -1.08 7.98
C ARG A 47 -3.62 -1.07 8.10
N ALA A 48 -3.14 -1.07 9.32
CA ALA A 48 -1.73 -1.34 9.59
C ALA A 48 -1.40 -2.81 9.28
N ALA A 49 -0.11 -3.13 9.27
CA ALA A 49 0.33 -4.51 9.15
C ALA A 49 -0.29 -5.39 10.27
N PRO A 50 -0.67 -6.64 9.97
CA PRO A 50 -1.16 -7.57 10.99
C PRO A 50 -0.10 -7.80 12.08
N PRO A 51 -0.52 -8.11 13.32
CA PRO A 51 0.40 -8.43 14.39
C PRO A 51 1.21 -9.70 14.07
N ARG A 52 2.46 -9.74 14.52
CA ARG A 52 3.29 -10.95 14.42
C ARG A 52 2.82 -11.95 15.46
N VAL A 53 2.47 -13.17 15.02
CA VAL A 53 2.05 -14.28 15.89
C VAL A 53 3.01 -15.47 15.77
N PRO A 54 3.16 -16.27 16.83
CA PRO A 54 3.95 -17.50 16.78
C PRO A 54 3.33 -18.51 15.81
N LYS A 55 4.17 -19.39 15.26
CA LYS A 55 3.70 -20.49 14.40
C LYS A 55 2.91 -21.50 15.25
N ALA A 56 1.73 -21.90 14.78
CA ALA A 56 0.88 -22.88 15.43
C ALA A 56 0.17 -23.76 14.39
N ALA A 57 -0.36 -24.91 14.81
CA ALA A 57 -1.15 -25.79 13.94
C ALA A 57 -2.49 -25.16 13.52
N GLN A 58 -2.99 -24.20 14.30
CA GLN A 58 -4.25 -23.50 14.04
C GLN A 58 -3.99 -22.02 13.70
N ILE A 59 -4.83 -21.48 12.80
CA ILE A 59 -4.76 -20.08 12.38
C ILE A 59 -5.49 -19.22 13.40
N ALA A 60 -4.79 -18.22 13.96
CA ALA A 60 -5.43 -17.15 14.72
C ALA A 60 -6.08 -16.15 13.75
N PHE A 61 -7.33 -16.37 13.35
CA PHE A 61 -8.01 -15.54 12.35
C PHE A 61 -8.00 -14.04 12.68
N ASN A 62 -8.09 -13.69 13.97
CA ASN A 62 -8.05 -12.30 14.44
C ASN A 62 -6.69 -11.61 14.22
N SER A 63 -5.60 -12.38 14.03
CA SER A 63 -4.28 -11.81 13.73
C SER A 63 -4.01 -11.66 12.23
N THR A 64 -4.95 -12.05 11.35
CA THR A 64 -4.76 -11.93 9.90
C THR A 64 -4.97 -10.51 9.39
N GLN A 65 -5.64 -9.67 10.18
CA GLN A 65 -5.93 -8.28 9.84
C GLN A 65 -5.33 -7.35 10.90
N GLY A 66 -4.64 -6.30 10.45
CA GLY A 66 -4.17 -5.26 11.35
C GLY A 66 -5.29 -4.31 11.79
N PRO A 67 -5.02 -3.52 12.84
CA PRO A 67 -5.92 -2.46 13.28
C PRO A 67 -6.09 -1.41 12.17
N ARG A 68 -7.23 -0.70 12.21
CA ARG A 68 -7.47 0.42 11.30
C ARG A 68 -6.54 1.58 11.67
N VAL A 69 -5.99 2.25 10.66
CA VAL A 69 -5.19 3.44 10.90
C VAL A 69 -6.06 4.56 11.49
N PRO A 70 -5.51 5.46 12.33
CA PRO A 70 -6.26 6.58 12.88
C PRO A 70 -6.89 7.46 11.79
N PRO A 71 -7.95 8.23 12.08
CA PRO A 71 -8.38 9.27 11.17
C PRO A 71 -7.31 10.36 11.06
N GLY A 72 -7.04 10.83 9.85
CA GLY A 72 -6.05 11.87 9.60
C GLY A 72 -5.71 12.00 8.12
N ASP A 73 -4.81 12.93 7.83
CA ASP A 73 -4.28 13.14 6.48
C ASP A 73 -3.14 12.17 6.21
N TYR A 74 -3.17 11.57 5.02
CA TYR A 74 -2.19 10.61 4.56
C TYR A 74 -1.62 11.05 3.22
N THR A 75 -0.31 10.92 3.08
CA THR A 75 0.38 11.24 1.82
C THR A 75 0.57 9.96 1.02
N VAL A 76 0.11 9.96 -0.23
CA VAL A 76 0.39 8.88 -1.17
C VAL A 76 1.58 9.30 -2.04
N ARG A 77 2.67 8.55 -1.96
CA ARG A 77 3.88 8.79 -2.76
C ARG A 77 4.06 7.68 -3.78
N MET A 78 4.21 8.05 -5.05
CA MET A 78 4.59 7.11 -6.10
C MET A 78 6.08 7.30 -6.42
N THR A 79 6.84 6.22 -6.30
CA THR A 79 8.26 6.18 -6.63
C THR A 79 8.44 5.33 -7.88
N LYS A 80 9.05 5.92 -8.91
CA LYS A 80 9.33 5.28 -10.19
C LYS A 80 10.84 5.21 -10.38
N ASP A 81 11.41 4.03 -10.25
CA ASP A 81 12.82 3.80 -10.61
C ASP A 81 12.97 3.87 -12.14
N LYS A 82 14.20 4.08 -12.64
CA LYS A 82 14.49 4.30 -14.07
C LYS A 82 13.88 3.26 -15.02
#